data_AF-A0A0N4XRX8-F1
#
_entry.id   AF-A0A0N4XRX8-F1
#
_cell.length_a   1.000
_cell.length_b   1.000
_cell.length_c   1.000
_cell.angle_alpha   90.00
_cell.angle_beta   90.00
_cell.angle_gamma   90.00
#
_symmetry.space_group_name_H-M   'P 1'
#
loop_
_entity.id
_entity.type
_entity.pdbx_description
1 polymer ?
#
loop_
_entity_poly.entity_id
_entity_poly.type
_entity_poly.pdbx_seq_one_letter_code
_entity_poly.pdbx_strand_id
1 'polypeptide(L)'
;MESINLTPKSSIRSIIDFQGVARGNRIALYARSAFQYILFQTGCFVQRWAWSTVVIGLFLYTVCCVGLKDVEIETDLVKLWVQQGGRLNEEMNFLSKVQAEARRMSKRDADEDEDDGPQRGPALPRENGLGGGFQLVIQTPIHENENVLSQEALLRHVKLMEEISKYEVDLYGE
;
A
#
# COMPACT_ATOMS: atom_id res chain seq x y z
N MET A 1 -28.34 42.09 -61.37
CA MET A 1 -28.19 42.75 -60.07
C MET A 1 -27.13 41.97 -59.30
N GLU A 2 -25.99 42.64 -59.12
CA GLU A 2 -24.83 42.35 -58.26
C GLU A 2 -24.51 40.90 -57.85
N SER A 3 -23.58 40.29 -58.60
CA SER A 3 -22.76 39.18 -58.11
C SER A 3 -21.51 39.77 -57.45
N ILE A 4 -21.52 39.86 -56.12
CA ILE A 4 -20.40 40.35 -55.31
C ILE A 4 -19.27 39.32 -55.36
N ASN A 5 -18.26 39.62 -56.19
CA ASN A 5 -17.01 38.88 -56.27
C ASN A 5 -16.13 39.22 -55.06
N LEU A 6 -16.25 38.41 -54.00
CA LEU A 6 -15.30 38.42 -52.88
C LEU A 6 -13.96 37.86 -53.37
N THR A 7 -13.05 38.78 -53.69
CA THR A 7 -11.68 38.45 -54.09
C THR A 7 -10.88 37.92 -52.88
N PRO A 8 -10.14 36.81 -53.02
CA PRO A 8 -9.30 36.22 -51.95
C PRO A 8 -7.98 36.99 -51.72
N LYS A 9 -7.95 38.29 -52.05
CA LYS A 9 -6.71 39.10 -52.03
C LYS A 9 -6.55 39.88 -50.72
N SER A 10 -7.63 40.09 -49.96
CA SER A 10 -7.61 40.78 -48.66
C SER A 10 -7.15 39.87 -47.52
N SER A 11 -7.47 38.58 -47.56
CA SER A 11 -7.15 37.63 -46.49
C SER A 11 -5.66 37.22 -46.48
N ILE A 12 -5.00 37.16 -47.65
CA ILE A 12 -3.57 36.85 -47.75
C ILE A 12 -2.71 38.03 -47.23
N ARG A 13 -3.19 39.26 -47.36
CA ARG A 13 -2.46 40.47 -46.91
C ARG A 13 -2.38 40.56 -45.38
N SER A 14 -3.43 40.11 -44.66
CA SER A 14 -3.40 40.12 -43.18
C SER A 14 -2.51 39.03 -42.58
N ILE A 15 -2.24 37.94 -43.31
CA ILE A 15 -1.33 36.86 -42.87
C ILE A 15 0.14 37.26 -43.06
N ILE A 16 0.45 38.07 -44.06
CA ILE A 16 1.82 38.54 -44.35
C ILE A 16 2.26 39.67 -43.41
N ASP A 17 1.33 40.50 -42.90
CA ASP A 17 1.66 41.58 -41.94
C ASP A 17 2.15 41.08 -40.56
N PHE A 18 1.99 39.79 -40.23
CA PHE A 18 2.53 39.22 -38.99
C PHE A 18 4.04 38.92 -39.02
N GLN A 19 4.70 38.98 -40.19
CA GLN A 19 6.14 38.67 -40.30
C GLN A 19 7.06 39.78 -39.73
N GLY A 20 6.52 40.93 -39.33
CA GLY A 20 7.31 42.09 -38.87
C GLY A 20 7.13 42.52 -37.41
N VAL A 21 6.16 41.97 -36.67
CA VAL A 21 5.72 42.55 -35.37
C VAL A 21 6.25 41.78 -34.14
N ALA A 22 6.65 40.51 -34.28
CA ALA A 22 7.07 39.69 -33.14
C ALA A 22 8.55 39.91 -32.75
N ARG A 23 8.85 41.07 -32.16
CA ARG A 23 10.14 41.35 -31.53
C ARG A 23 10.16 40.71 -30.12
N GLY A 24 10.42 39.41 -30.03
CA GLY A 24 10.40 38.64 -28.77
C GLY A 24 11.27 37.37 -28.77
N ASN A 25 11.24 36.61 -27.67
CA ASN A 25 12.07 35.41 -27.47
C ASN A 25 11.73 34.29 -28.49
N ARG A 26 12.51 34.23 -29.57
CA ARG A 26 12.29 33.29 -30.69
C ARG A 26 12.28 31.84 -30.23
N ILE A 27 13.05 31.50 -29.20
CA ILE A 27 13.14 30.14 -28.64
C ILE A 27 11.78 29.69 -28.09
N ALA A 28 11.08 30.56 -27.37
CA ALA A 28 9.75 30.27 -26.84
C ALA A 28 8.71 30.09 -27.96
N LEU A 29 8.84 30.88 -29.02
CA LEU A 29 7.96 30.80 -30.18
C LEU A 29 8.19 29.51 -30.99
N TYR A 30 9.46 29.13 -31.20
CA TYR A 30 9.85 27.87 -31.84
C TYR A 30 9.45 26.65 -31.00
N ALA A 31 9.58 26.72 -29.67
CA ALA A 31 9.10 25.65 -28.81
C ALA A 31 7.60 25.42 -29.00
N ARG A 32 6.80 26.50 -29.00
CA ARG A 32 5.34 26.41 -29.18
C ARG A 32 4.96 25.82 -30.55
N SER A 33 5.58 26.26 -31.64
CA SER A 33 5.29 25.75 -32.98
C SER A 33 5.80 24.32 -33.18
N ALA A 34 6.93 23.95 -32.57
CA ALA A 34 7.44 22.58 -32.58
C ALA A 34 6.50 21.63 -31.82
N PHE A 35 6.04 22.01 -30.62
CA PHE A 35 5.04 21.23 -29.88
C PHE A 35 3.74 21.07 -30.67
N GLN A 36 3.28 22.15 -31.31
CA GLN A 36 2.09 22.10 -32.17
C GLN A 36 2.28 21.17 -33.37
N TYR A 37 3.45 21.18 -34.01
CA TYR A 37 3.76 20.29 -35.12
C TYR A 37 3.81 18.81 -34.69
N ILE A 38 4.47 18.51 -33.56
CA ILE A 38 4.58 17.15 -33.02
C ILE A 38 3.22 16.60 -32.60
N LEU A 39 2.40 17.41 -31.89
CA LEU A 39 1.04 17.04 -31.51
C LEU A 39 0.16 16.84 -32.74
N PHE A 40 0.28 17.68 -33.75
CA PHE A 40 -0.49 17.56 -35.00
C PHE A 40 -0.09 16.30 -35.78
N GLN A 41 1.20 16.01 -35.90
CA GLN A 41 1.68 14.79 -36.54
C GLN A 41 1.23 13.53 -35.79
N THR A 42 1.27 13.56 -34.46
CA THR A 42 0.75 12.48 -33.61
C THR A 42 -0.75 12.32 -33.79
N GLY A 43 -1.51 13.41 -33.84
CA GLY A 43 -2.94 13.41 -34.13
C GLY A 43 -3.27 12.82 -35.51
N CYS A 44 -2.56 13.21 -36.57
CA CYS A 44 -2.73 12.64 -37.91
C CYS A 44 -2.33 11.15 -37.97
N PHE A 45 -1.29 10.74 -37.23
CA PHE A 45 -0.88 9.33 -37.14
C PHE A 45 -1.96 8.48 -36.43
N VAL A 46 -2.47 8.97 -35.31
CA VAL A 46 -3.59 8.35 -34.59
C VAL A 46 -4.83 8.31 -35.48
N GLN A 47 -5.13 9.35 -36.26
CA GLN A 47 -6.30 9.35 -37.15
C GLN A 47 -6.15 8.35 -38.31
N ARG A 48 -4.94 8.16 -38.85
CA ARG A 48 -4.65 7.17 -39.91
C ARG A 48 -4.80 5.73 -39.41
N TRP A 49 -4.46 5.48 -38.14
CA TRP A 49 -4.47 4.15 -37.51
C TRP A 49 -5.32 4.11 -36.24
N ALA A 50 -6.50 4.76 -36.27
CA ALA A 50 -7.30 5.03 -35.08
C ALA A 50 -7.64 3.78 -34.28
N TRP A 51 -8.06 2.73 -34.97
CA TRP A 51 -8.41 1.48 -34.30
C TRP A 51 -7.19 0.78 -33.70
N SER A 52 -6.06 0.73 -34.42
CA SER A 52 -4.84 0.08 -33.93
C SER A 52 -4.29 0.76 -32.68
N THR A 53 -4.26 2.09 -32.64
CA THR A 53 -3.79 2.84 -31.46
C THR A 53 -4.68 2.59 -30.23
N VAL A 54 -6.00 2.57 -30.41
CA VAL A 54 -6.94 2.29 -29.32
C VAL A 54 -6.76 0.87 -28.79
N VAL A 55 -6.59 -0.11 -29.68
CA VAL A 55 -6.38 -1.51 -29.28
C VAL A 55 -5.07 -1.69 -28.52
N ILE A 56 -3.98 -1.07 -28.98
CA ILE A 56 -2.67 -1.14 -28.30
C ILE A 56 -2.74 -0.49 -26.92
N GLY A 57 -3.36 0.69 -26.80
CA GLY A 57 -3.54 1.37 -25.52
C GLY A 57 -4.39 0.57 -24.55
N LEU A 58 -5.49 -0.03 -25.03
CA LEU A 58 -6.35 -0.89 -24.22
C LEU A 58 -5.60 -2.14 -23.76
N PHE A 59 -4.83 -2.77 -24.66
CA PHE A 59 -4.04 -3.94 -24.32
C PHE A 59 -3.01 -3.62 -23.22
N LEU A 60 -2.25 -2.54 -23.37
CA LEU A 60 -1.29 -2.09 -22.34
C LEU A 60 -1.98 -1.77 -21.01
N TYR A 61 -3.15 -1.14 -21.06
CA TYR A 61 -3.96 -0.88 -19.87
C TYR A 61 -4.40 -2.18 -19.17
N THR A 62 -4.88 -3.18 -19.93
CA THR A 62 -5.27 -4.47 -19.35
C THR A 62 -4.11 -5.22 -18.71
N VAL A 63 -2.91 -5.19 -19.32
CA VAL A 63 -1.70 -5.79 -18.74
C VAL A 63 -1.34 -5.12 -17.41
N CYS A 64 -1.46 -3.79 -17.33
CA CYS A 64 -1.27 -3.04 -16.09
C CYS A 64 -2.30 -3.43 -15.01
N CYS A 65 -3.57 -3.59 -15.40
CA CYS A 65 -4.64 -4.06 -14.51
C CYS A 65 -4.42 -5.48 -13.98
N VAL A 66 -3.84 -6.38 -14.79
CA VAL A 66 -3.48 -7.73 -14.34
C VAL A 66 -2.35 -7.67 -13.31
N GLY A 67 -1.36 -6.79 -13.50
CA GLY A 67 -0.27 -6.58 -12.54
C GLY A 67 -0.74 -6.07 -11.17
N LEU A 68 -1.88 -5.37 -11.10
CA LEU A 68 -2.50 -4.94 -9.84
C LEU A 68 -3.13 -6.09 -9.04
N LYS A 69 -3.41 -7.25 -9.67
CA LYS A 69 -3.96 -8.43 -8.98
C LYS A 69 -2.92 -9.12 -8.09
N ASP A 70 -1.64 -8.94 -8.37
CA ASP A 70 -0.54 -9.50 -7.59
C ASP A 70 -0.05 -8.51 -6.51
N VAL A 71 -0.89 -7.53 -6.16
CA VAL A 71 -0.63 -6.65 -5.02
C VAL A 71 -0.86 -7.45 -3.73
N GLU A 72 0.23 -7.95 -3.17
CA GLU A 72 0.25 -8.53 -1.83
C GLU A 72 0.07 -7.38 -0.84
N ILE A 73 -1.10 -7.33 -0.18
CA ILE A 73 -1.35 -6.34 0.86
C ILE A 73 -0.49 -6.74 2.05
N GLU A 74 0.56 -5.98 2.33
CA GLU A 74 1.32 -6.12 3.57
C GLU A 74 0.39 -5.79 4.75
N THR A 75 -0.17 -6.82 5.40
CA THR A 75 -1.04 -6.67 6.58
C THR A 75 -0.25 -6.47 7.88
N ASP A 76 1.07 -6.29 7.79
CA ASP A 76 1.93 -6.11 8.94
C ASP A 76 1.96 -4.62 9.35
N LEU A 77 1.27 -4.32 10.45
CA LEU A 77 1.27 -2.99 11.09
C LEU A 77 2.69 -2.47 11.31
N VAL A 78 3.63 -3.35 11.65
CA VAL A 78 5.00 -2.98 12.02
C VAL A 78 5.76 -2.46 10.82
N LYS A 79 5.58 -3.08 9.65
CA LYS A 79 6.19 -2.62 8.40
C LYS A 79 5.61 -1.29 7.91
N LEU A 80 4.33 -1.03 8.20
CA LEU A 80 3.69 0.21 7.81
C LEU A 80 4.16 1.40 8.66
N TRP A 81 4.33 1.20 9.97
CA TRP A 81 4.66 2.27 10.91
C TRP A 81 6.17 2.47 11.13
N VAL A 82 6.99 1.45 10.85
CA VAL A 82 8.45 1.57 10.93
C VAL A 82 9.02 1.99 9.58
N GLN A 83 9.82 3.05 9.58
CA GLN A 83 10.53 3.50 8.38
C GLN A 83 11.52 2.43 7.91
N GLN A 84 11.36 1.93 6.68
CA GLN A 84 12.34 1.03 6.06
C GLN A 84 13.71 1.73 5.99
N GLY A 85 14.73 1.11 6.59
CA GLY A 85 16.12 1.62 6.61
C GLY A 85 16.52 2.45 7.84
N GLY A 86 15.67 2.60 8.85
CA GLY A 86 16.05 3.19 10.15
C GLY A 86 16.81 2.23 11.08
N ARG A 87 17.48 2.76 12.11
CA ARG A 87 18.20 1.96 13.14
C ARG A 87 17.33 0.88 13.77
N LEU A 88 16.06 1.22 14.06
CA LEU A 88 15.10 0.27 14.65
C LEU A 88 14.78 -0.92 13.73
N ASN A 89 14.77 -0.73 12.41
CA ASN A 89 14.56 -1.81 11.46
C ASN A 89 15.75 -2.78 11.42
N GLU A 90 16.97 -2.29 11.63
CA GLU A 90 18.17 -3.11 11.76
C GLU A 90 18.17 -3.92 13.06
N GLU A 91 17.84 -3.27 14.18
CA GLU A 91 17.69 -3.93 15.48
C GLU A 91 16.62 -5.03 15.44
N MET A 92 15.45 -4.77 14.83
CA MET A 92 14.38 -5.75 14.68
C MET A 92 14.77 -6.94 13.80
N ASN A 93 15.49 -6.70 12.68
CA ASN A 93 16.00 -7.77 11.83
C ASN A 93 17.12 -8.59 12.50
N PHE A 94 17.90 -7.98 13.38
CA PHE A 94 18.90 -8.71 14.16
C PHE A 94 18.22 -9.59 15.21
N LEU A 95 17.27 -9.05 15.98
CA LEU A 95 16.53 -9.80 17.00
C LEU A 95 15.73 -10.96 16.40
N SER A 96 15.10 -10.77 15.23
CA SER A 96 14.37 -11.84 14.55
C SER A 96 15.29 -12.99 14.11
N LYS A 97 16.50 -12.69 13.61
CA LYS A 97 17.52 -13.69 13.25
C LYS A 97 18.05 -14.44 14.47
N VAL A 98 18.46 -13.72 15.52
CA VAL A 98 18.96 -14.33 16.77
C VAL A 98 17.89 -15.23 17.39
N GLN A 99 16.65 -14.77 17.42
CA GLN A 99 15.54 -15.57 17.92
C GLN A 99 15.28 -16.82 17.06
N ALA A 100 15.39 -16.73 15.74
CA ALA A 100 15.25 -17.88 14.85
C ALA A 100 16.37 -18.91 15.07
N GLU A 101 17.60 -18.46 15.30
CA GLU A 101 18.73 -19.34 15.63
C GLU A 101 18.57 -20.00 16.99
N ALA A 102 18.16 -19.25 18.03
CA ALA A 102 17.86 -19.80 19.34
C ALA A 102 16.76 -20.88 19.28
N ARG A 103 15.72 -20.68 18.46
CA ARG A 103 14.69 -21.71 18.22
C ARG A 103 15.25 -22.93 17.50
N ARG A 104 16.14 -22.75 16.51
CA ARG A 104 16.78 -23.87 15.81
C ARG A 104 17.66 -24.69 16.74
N MET A 105 18.34 -24.05 17.69
CA MET A 105 19.09 -24.75 18.74
C MET A 105 18.14 -25.50 19.67
N SER A 106 17.14 -24.81 20.25
CA SER A 106 16.15 -25.46 21.12
C SER A 106 15.36 -26.59 20.46
N LYS A 107 15.12 -26.53 19.15
CA LYS A 107 14.48 -27.63 18.41
C LYS A 107 15.42 -28.82 18.22
N ARG A 108 16.72 -28.59 18.05
CA ARG A 108 17.72 -29.67 17.98
C ARG A 108 17.86 -30.36 19.34
N ASP A 109 17.89 -29.58 20.43
CA ASP A 109 17.95 -30.14 21.78
C ASP A 109 16.67 -30.94 22.13
N ALA A 110 15.51 -30.52 21.63
CA ALA A 110 14.24 -31.23 21.84
C ALA A 110 14.06 -32.49 20.96
N ASP A 111 14.85 -32.66 19.89
CA ASP A 111 14.87 -33.87 19.06
C ASP A 111 15.82 -34.93 19.67
N GLU A 112 16.64 -34.57 20.65
CA GLU A 112 17.60 -35.48 21.33
C GLU A 112 17.06 -36.07 22.65
N ASP A 113 15.96 -35.55 23.20
CA ASP A 113 15.31 -36.06 24.43
C ASP A 113 13.85 -36.49 24.16
N GLU A 114 13.65 -37.67 23.55
CA GLU A 114 12.41 -38.45 23.80
C GLU A 114 12.51 -39.11 25.18
N ASP A 115 12.35 -38.33 26.25
CA ASP A 115 11.96 -38.87 27.56
C ASP A 115 11.16 -37.85 28.37
N ASP A 116 10.22 -38.40 29.14
CA ASP A 116 9.07 -37.82 29.82
C ASP A 116 9.30 -36.44 30.50
N GLY A 117 8.66 -35.39 29.99
CA GLY A 117 8.74 -34.03 30.54
C GLY A 117 7.38 -33.31 30.55
N PRO A 118 7.05 -32.55 31.63
CA PRO A 118 5.69 -32.07 31.88
C PRO A 118 5.21 -31.09 30.82
N GLN A 119 3.98 -31.34 30.38
CA GLN A 119 3.23 -30.66 29.33
C GLN A 119 3.43 -29.14 29.35
N ARG A 120 4.29 -28.67 28.45
CA ARG A 120 4.50 -27.24 28.21
C ARG A 120 3.20 -26.70 27.64
N GLY A 121 2.59 -25.74 28.33
CA GLY A 121 1.28 -25.18 28.00
C GLY A 121 1.14 -24.72 26.54
N PRO A 122 -0.09 -24.52 26.05
CA PRO A 122 -0.39 -24.35 24.64
C PRO A 122 0.48 -23.24 24.03
N ALA A 123 1.18 -23.58 22.95
CA ALA A 123 2.00 -22.63 22.21
C ALA A 123 1.06 -21.57 21.61
N LEU A 124 1.07 -20.38 22.20
CA LEU A 124 0.25 -19.27 21.76
C LEU A 124 0.53 -18.95 20.28
N PRO A 125 -0.50 -18.77 19.45
CA PRO A 125 -0.35 -18.37 18.05
C PRO A 125 0.52 -17.12 17.96
N ARG A 126 1.69 -17.26 17.32
CA ARG A 126 2.66 -16.16 17.17
C ARG A 126 2.34 -15.41 15.89
N GLU A 127 1.35 -14.55 15.94
CA GLU A 127 1.20 -13.53 14.91
C GLU A 127 2.17 -12.37 15.21
N ASN A 128 3.01 -12.10 14.22
CA ASN A 128 3.77 -10.87 14.05
C ASN A 128 4.96 -10.67 14.99
N GLY A 129 6.05 -10.13 14.43
CA GLY A 129 7.40 -10.06 15.00
C GLY A 129 7.60 -9.30 16.31
N LEU A 130 6.54 -9.00 17.07
CA LEU A 130 6.60 -8.31 18.37
C LEU A 130 6.50 -9.25 19.58
N GLY A 131 6.54 -10.56 19.37
CA GLY A 131 6.40 -11.50 20.48
C GLY A 131 4.94 -11.62 20.90
N GLY A 132 4.15 -12.27 20.04
CA GLY A 132 2.82 -12.74 20.39
C GLY A 132 2.85 -13.59 21.66
N GLY A 133 1.88 -13.31 22.55
CA GLY A 133 1.55 -14.19 23.65
C GLY A 133 0.89 -13.50 24.86
N PHE A 134 0.98 -12.19 25.00
CA PHE A 134 0.39 -11.52 26.16
C PHE A 134 -0.96 -10.93 25.82
N GLN A 135 -2.03 -11.68 26.14
CA GLN A 135 -3.38 -11.14 26.12
C GLN A 135 -3.62 -10.37 27.43
N LEU A 136 -3.90 -9.07 27.30
CA LEU A 136 -4.12 -8.17 28.43
C LEU A 136 -5.63 -7.98 28.66
N VAL A 137 -6.06 -8.15 29.91
CA VAL A 137 -7.45 -7.91 30.33
C VAL A 137 -7.45 -6.74 31.32
N ILE A 138 -8.18 -5.68 31.02
CA ILE A 138 -8.28 -4.47 31.84
C ILE A 138 -9.72 -4.30 32.29
N GLN A 139 -9.94 -4.08 33.58
CA GLN A 139 -11.25 -3.71 34.13
C GLN A 139 -11.30 -2.21 34.40
N THR A 140 -12.28 -1.54 33.80
CA THR A 140 -12.58 -0.13 34.04
C THR A 140 -13.86 0.03 34.87
N PRO A 141 -13.98 1.09 35.69
CA PRO A 141 -15.22 1.38 36.41
C PRO A 141 -16.36 1.72 35.42
N ILE A 142 -17.60 1.48 35.84
CA ILE A 142 -18.80 1.70 34.99
C ILE A 142 -19.21 3.18 35.05
N HIS A 143 -18.99 3.82 36.20
CA HIS A 143 -19.25 5.25 36.40
C HIS A 143 -17.95 6.04 36.62
N GLU A 144 -17.93 7.29 36.14
CA GLU A 144 -16.85 8.23 36.44
C GLU A 144 -16.74 8.44 37.96
N ASN A 145 -15.53 8.32 38.50
CA ASN A 145 -15.18 8.41 39.93
C ASN A 145 -15.57 7.22 40.84
N GLU A 146 -15.90 6.06 40.27
CA GLU A 146 -16.12 4.85 41.06
C GLU A 146 -14.79 4.16 41.42
N ASN A 147 -14.68 3.63 42.65
CA ASN A 147 -13.47 2.93 43.10
C ASN A 147 -13.46 1.46 42.64
N VAL A 148 -12.49 1.11 41.80
CA VAL A 148 -12.27 -0.26 41.30
C VAL A 148 -11.60 -1.21 42.29
N LEU A 149 -11.10 -0.70 43.42
CA LEU A 149 -10.48 -1.50 44.49
C LEU A 149 -11.49 -2.05 45.51
N SER A 150 -12.78 -2.11 45.15
CA SER A 150 -13.78 -2.77 45.98
C SER A 150 -13.66 -4.29 45.88
N GLN A 151 -14.00 -4.99 46.97
CA GLN A 151 -14.00 -6.46 47.00
C GLN A 151 -14.84 -7.05 45.87
N GLU A 152 -16.00 -6.46 45.59
CA GLU A 152 -16.91 -6.91 44.54
C GLU A 152 -16.34 -6.71 43.14
N ALA A 153 -15.60 -5.61 42.90
CA ALA A 153 -14.94 -5.38 41.61
C ALA A 153 -13.80 -6.38 41.37
N LEU A 154 -12.98 -6.65 42.40
CA LEU A 154 -11.89 -7.62 42.32
C LEU A 154 -12.39 -9.05 42.16
N LEU A 155 -13.44 -9.45 42.88
CA LEU A 155 -14.05 -10.77 42.73
C LEU A 155 -14.62 -10.97 41.32
N ARG A 156 -15.21 -9.93 40.73
CA ARG A 156 -15.65 -9.96 39.32
C ARG A 156 -14.48 -10.17 38.36
N HIS A 157 -13.34 -9.50 38.59
CA HIS A 157 -12.14 -9.69 37.78
C HIS A 157 -11.61 -11.13 37.86
N VAL A 158 -11.50 -11.68 39.07
CA VAL A 158 -11.02 -13.05 39.28
C VAL A 158 -11.93 -14.07 38.60
N LYS A 159 -13.26 -13.91 38.74
CA LYS A 159 -14.23 -14.78 38.08
C LYS A 159 -14.11 -14.72 36.55
N LEU A 160 -13.91 -13.53 35.99
CA LEU A 160 -13.69 -13.35 34.56
C LEU A 160 -12.38 -14.01 34.11
N MET A 161 -11.31 -13.88 34.89
CA MET A 161 -10.03 -14.54 34.62
C MET A 161 -10.15 -16.07 34.67
N GLU A 162 -10.90 -16.60 35.62
CA GLU A 162 -11.20 -18.03 35.74
C GLU A 162 -12.02 -18.53 34.55
N GLU A 163 -13.01 -17.75 34.09
CA GLU A 163 -13.82 -18.08 32.92
C GLU A 163 -12.98 -18.09 31.65
N ILE A 164 -12.15 -17.06 31.43
CA ILE A 164 -11.20 -16.99 30.30
C ILE A 164 -10.21 -18.17 30.33
N SER A 165 -9.74 -18.57 31.51
CA SER A 165 -8.84 -19.72 31.65
C SER A 165 -9.49 -21.06 31.28
N LYS A 166 -10.81 -21.15 31.31
CA LYS A 166 -11.57 -22.36 30.95
C LYS A 166 -12.07 -22.35 29.51
N TYR A 167 -11.89 -21.24 28.78
CA TYR A 167 -12.23 -21.18 27.36
C TYR A 167 -11.25 -22.04 26.57
N GLU A 168 -11.78 -23.12 26.01
CA GLU A 168 -11.10 -23.97 25.04
C GLU A 168 -11.88 -23.88 23.73
N VAL A 169 -11.18 -23.60 22.63
CA VAL A 169 -11.78 -23.56 21.30
C VAL A 169 -11.28 -24.79 20.56
N ASP A 170 -12.18 -25.75 20.39
CA ASP A 170 -11.95 -26.90 19.52
C ASP A 170 -11.79 -26.38 18.07
N LEU A 171 -10.58 -26.52 17.57
CA LEU A 171 -10.20 -26.19 16.21
C LEU A 171 -9.97 -27.52 15.50
N TYR A 172 -10.84 -27.82 14.52
CA TYR A 172 -10.79 -29.03 13.68
C TYR A 172 -11.41 -30.31 14.24
N GLY A 173 -12.30 -30.21 15.24
CA GLY A 173 -13.13 -31.34 15.68
C GLY A 173 -12.41 -32.31 16.61
N GLU A 174 -11.45 -31.80 17.39
CA GLU A 174 -10.85 -32.43 18.57
C GLU A 174 -10.71 -31.41 19.72
#